data_AF-A0A559QKR7-F1
#
_entry.id   AF-A0A559QKR7-F1
#
_cell.length_a   1.000
_cell.length_b   1.000
_cell.length_c   1.000
_cell.angle_alpha   90.00
_cell.angle_beta   90.00
_cell.angle_gamma   90.00
#
_symmetry.space_group_name_H-M   'P 1'
#
loop_
_entity.id
_entity.type
_entity.pdbx_description
1 polymer ?
#
loop_
_entity_poly.entity_id
_entity_poly.type
_entity_poly.pdbx_seq_one_letter_code
_entity_poly.pdbx_strand_id
1 'polypeptide(L)'
;MNKWPSFEQLAKMAETHPEALEQFRQREVEALIDSAPVEMQRRLRGLQFQIDCQRQLHPTPVGACLAISKMMHESLGRLQRALHGLQSEAELDSQSPSQAANGAQIIPFPAAG
;
A
#
# COMPACT_ATOMS: atom_id res chain seq x y z
N MET A 1 -4.67 -23.28 -14.79
CA MET A 1 -5.69 -23.30 -13.72
C MET A 1 -5.03 -23.82 -12.46
N ASN A 2 -4.52 -22.93 -11.60
CA ASN A 2 -3.97 -23.35 -10.31
C ASN A 2 -5.13 -23.80 -9.42
N LYS A 3 -5.16 -25.08 -9.07
CA LYS A 3 -6.15 -25.64 -8.17
C LYS A 3 -5.79 -25.22 -6.75
N TRP A 4 -6.38 -24.11 -6.30
CA TRP A 4 -6.23 -23.68 -4.91
C TRP A 4 -6.81 -24.74 -3.96
N PRO A 5 -6.12 -25.02 -2.83
CA PRO A 5 -6.67 -25.90 -1.80
C PRO A 5 -7.95 -25.31 -1.22
N SER A 6 -8.87 -26.18 -0.80
CA SER A 6 -10.11 -25.75 -0.15
C SER A 6 -9.82 -25.11 1.22
N PHE A 7 -10.80 -24.38 1.75
CA PHE A 7 -10.71 -23.84 3.10
C PHE A 7 -10.40 -24.92 4.14
N GLU A 8 -11.05 -26.08 4.07
CA GLU A 8 -10.79 -27.18 5.01
C GLU A 8 -9.36 -27.71 4.91
N GLN A 9 -8.79 -27.77 3.70
CA GLN A 9 -7.40 -28.18 3.51
C GLN A 9 -6.43 -27.17 4.13
N LEU A 10 -6.68 -25.88 3.93
CA LEU A 10 -5.88 -24.80 4.53
C LEU A 10 -6.00 -24.77 6.06
N ALA A 11 -7.20 -24.96 6.60
CA ALA A 11 -7.44 -25.05 8.04
C ALA A 11 -6.69 -26.24 8.65
N LYS A 12 -6.79 -27.41 8.01
CA LYS A 12 -6.04 -28.60 8.43
C LYS A 12 -4.53 -28.38 8.38
N MET A 13 -4.02 -27.67 7.37
CA MET A 13 -2.60 -27.29 7.31
C MET A 13 -2.22 -26.37 8.48
N ALA A 14 -3.06 -25.39 8.82
CA ALA A 14 -2.81 -24.49 9.95
C ALA A 14 -2.69 -25.24 11.29
N GLU A 15 -3.54 -26.25 11.49
CA GLU A 15 -3.59 -27.04 12.73
C GLU A 15 -2.44 -28.05 12.83
N THR A 16 -2.13 -28.74 11.72
CA THR A 16 -1.19 -29.87 11.73
C THR A 16 0.24 -29.48 11.38
N HIS A 17 0.41 -28.54 10.45
CA HIS A 17 1.71 -28.15 9.88
C HIS A 17 1.73 -26.64 9.55
N PRO A 18 1.79 -25.75 10.57
CA PRO A 18 1.71 -24.30 10.37
C PRO A 18 2.82 -23.75 9.46
N GLU A 19 4.01 -24.36 9.48
CA GLU A 19 5.09 -23.98 8.55
C GLU A 19 4.77 -24.30 7.10
N ALA A 20 4.07 -25.40 6.82
CA ALA A 20 3.68 -25.76 5.46
C ALA A 20 2.67 -24.76 4.89
N LEU A 21 1.76 -24.24 5.75
CA LEU A 21 0.84 -23.18 5.37
C LEU A 21 1.59 -21.87 5.06
N GLU A 22 2.58 -21.52 5.87
CA GLU A 22 3.39 -20.32 5.63
C GLU A 22 4.22 -20.41 4.34
N GLN A 23 4.79 -21.58 4.06
CA GLN A 23 5.48 -21.83 2.79
C GLN A 23 4.53 -21.75 1.60
N PHE A 24 3.33 -22.32 1.72
CA PHE A 24 2.31 -22.22 0.68
C PHE A 24 1.95 -20.74 0.40
N ARG A 25 1.71 -19.95 1.46
CA ARG A 25 1.44 -18.52 1.35
C ARG A 25 2.56 -17.78 0.62
N GLN A 26 3.82 -18.00 1.02
CA GLN A 26 4.97 -17.34 0.40
C GLN A 26 5.09 -17.67 -1.09
N ARG A 27 4.89 -18.94 -1.46
CA ARG A 27 4.93 -19.37 -2.87
C ARG A 27 3.84 -18.72 -3.71
N GLU A 28 2.61 -18.65 -3.22
CA GLU A 28 1.50 -18.02 -3.95
C GLU A 28 1.71 -16.50 -4.09
N VAL A 29 2.25 -15.85 -3.07
CA VAL A 29 2.63 -14.43 -3.13
C VAL A 29 3.72 -14.19 -4.16
N GLU A 30 4.79 -14.99 -4.15
CA GLU A 30 5.89 -14.81 -5.12
C GLU A 30 5.40 -15.06 -6.54
N ALA A 31 4.58 -16.09 -6.76
CA ALA A 31 3.97 -16.36 -8.06
C ALA A 31 3.09 -15.19 -8.55
N LEU A 32 2.34 -14.55 -7.64
CA LEU A 32 1.55 -13.36 -7.96
C LEU A 32 2.45 -12.17 -8.34
N ILE A 33 3.52 -11.94 -7.59
CA ILE A 33 4.49 -10.88 -7.89
C ILE A 33 5.17 -11.12 -9.24
N ASP A 34 5.64 -12.34 -9.50
CA ASP A 34 6.32 -12.71 -10.74
C ASP A 34 5.39 -12.63 -11.96
N SER A 35 4.08 -12.83 -11.77
CA SER A 35 3.08 -12.66 -12.83
C SER A 35 2.79 -11.20 -13.19
N ALA A 36 3.18 -10.25 -12.34
CA ALA A 36 2.95 -8.83 -12.56
C ALA A 36 3.98 -8.23 -13.55
N PRO A 37 3.65 -7.10 -14.23
CA PRO A 37 4.58 -6.39 -15.09
C PRO A 37 5.90 -6.06 -14.36
N VAL A 38 7.04 -6.22 -15.04
CA VAL A 38 8.40 -6.08 -14.47
C VAL A 38 8.58 -4.76 -13.72
N GLU A 39 8.03 -3.67 -14.26
CA GLU A 39 8.07 -2.33 -13.68
C GLU A 39 7.43 -2.26 -12.29
N MET A 40 6.43 -3.10 -12.04
CA MET A 40 5.63 -3.12 -10.82
C MET A 40 6.17 -4.11 -9.78
N GLN A 41 6.91 -5.14 -10.21
CA GLN A 41 7.45 -6.19 -9.33
C GLN A 41 8.27 -5.64 -8.17
N ARG A 42 9.16 -4.68 -8.44
CA ARG A 42 9.99 -4.03 -7.39
C ARG A 42 9.11 -3.39 -6.31
N ARG A 43 8.06 -2.69 -6.71
CA ARG A 43 7.14 -2.03 -5.79
C ARG A 43 6.31 -3.04 -5.00
N LEU A 44 5.86 -4.12 -5.65
CA LEU A 44 5.12 -5.20 -5.00
C LEU A 44 5.97 -5.95 -3.96
N ARG A 45 7.24 -6.25 -4.25
CA ARG A 45 8.16 -6.84 -3.26
C ARG A 45 8.37 -5.93 -2.05
N GLY A 46 8.48 -4.62 -2.27
CA GLY A 46 8.54 -3.64 -1.18
C GLY A 46 7.28 -3.63 -0.31
N LEU A 47 6.09 -3.74 -0.91
CA LEU A 47 4.84 -3.85 -0.18
C LEU A 47 4.74 -5.18 0.59
N GLN A 48 5.16 -6.28 -0.02
CA GLN A 48 5.19 -7.59 0.63
C GLN A 48 6.09 -7.58 1.88
N PHE A 49 7.26 -6.94 1.81
CA PHE A 49 8.12 -6.73 2.97
C PHE A 49 7.41 -5.98 4.10
N GLN A 50 6.69 -4.89 3.79
CA GLN A 50 5.92 -4.15 4.80
C GLN A 50 4.83 -5.02 5.44
N ILE A 51 4.13 -5.82 4.64
CA ILE A 51 3.12 -6.77 5.13
C ILE A 51 3.75 -7.80 6.07
N ASP A 52 4.89 -8.39 5.69
CA ASP A 52 5.58 -9.37 6.53
C ASP A 52 6.08 -8.77 7.85
N CYS A 53 6.63 -7.55 7.82
CA CYS A 53 6.97 -6.81 9.03
C CYS A 53 5.73 -6.59 9.92
N GLN A 54 4.60 -6.19 9.35
CA GLN A 54 3.37 -6.01 10.11
C GLN A 54 2.91 -7.31 10.78
N ARG A 55 3.04 -8.44 10.09
CA ARG A 55 2.72 -9.75 10.66
C ARG A 55 3.65 -10.12 11.82
N GLN A 56 4.94 -9.79 11.74
CA GLN A 56 5.92 -10.09 12.79
C GLN A 56 5.79 -9.17 14.02
N LEU A 57 5.43 -7.90 13.81
CA LEU A 57 5.28 -6.93 14.89
C LEU A 57 4.04 -7.19 15.78
N HIS A 58 3.03 -7.87 15.24
CA HIS A 58 1.80 -8.13 15.97
C HIS A 58 1.82 -9.51 16.65
N PRO A 59 1.54 -9.58 17.96
CA PRO A 59 1.57 -10.84 18.71
C PRO A 59 0.39 -11.77 18.40
N THR A 60 -0.69 -11.25 17.80
CA THR A 60 -1.89 -12.03 17.47
C THR A 60 -2.22 -11.94 15.98
N PRO A 61 -2.72 -13.04 15.36
CA PRO A 61 -3.10 -13.05 13.95
C PRO A 61 -4.18 -12.01 13.60
N VAL A 62 -5.12 -11.77 14.51
CA VAL A 62 -6.17 -10.75 14.34
C VAL A 62 -5.59 -9.34 14.36
N GLY A 63 -4.60 -9.07 15.23
CA GLY A 63 -3.90 -7.79 15.25
C GLY A 63 -3.18 -7.49 13.94
N ALA A 64 -2.47 -8.48 13.40
CA ALA A 64 -1.83 -8.38 12.09
C ALA A 64 -2.86 -8.13 10.98
N CYS A 65 -3.98 -8.85 10.99
CA CYS A 65 -5.06 -8.70 10.00
C CYS A 65 -5.65 -7.27 10.02
N LEU A 66 -5.92 -6.71 11.20
CA LEU A 66 -6.44 -5.35 11.34
C LEU A 66 -5.43 -4.32 10.83
N ALA A 67 -4.15 -4.49 11.15
CA ALA A 67 -3.11 -3.58 10.70
C ALA A 67 -2.92 -3.60 9.18
N ILE A 68 -2.91 -4.79 8.57
CA ILE A 68 -2.86 -4.92 7.10
C ILE A 68 -4.11 -4.31 6.46
N SER A 69 -5.29 -4.52 7.05
CA SER A 69 -6.55 -3.92 6.58
C SER A 69 -6.51 -2.39 6.62
N LYS A 70 -5.91 -1.82 7.67
CA LYS A 70 -5.67 -0.37 7.77
C LYS A 70 -4.75 0.14 6.66
N MET A 71 -3.64 -0.56 6.36
CA MET A 71 -2.74 -0.20 5.26
C MET A 71 -3.48 -0.16 3.91
N MET A 72 -4.33 -1.15 3.64
CA MET A 72 -5.16 -1.18 2.43
C MET A 72 -6.13 0.00 2.37
N HIS A 73 -6.80 0.29 3.49
CA HIS A 73 -7.77 1.38 3.58
C HIS A 73 -7.11 2.76 3.41
N GLU A 74 -5.92 2.96 3.98
CA GLU A 74 -5.12 4.17 3.75
C GLU A 74 -4.73 4.34 2.29
N SER A 75 -4.39 3.24 1.61
CA SER A 75 -4.10 3.27 0.17
C SER A 75 -5.31 3.69 -0.65
N LEU A 76 -6.49 3.16 -0.33
CA LEU A 76 -7.75 3.58 -0.94
C LEU A 76 -8.03 5.07 -0.69
N GLY A 77 -7.85 5.54 0.55
CA GLY A 77 -8.02 6.96 0.89
C GLY A 77 -7.02 7.88 0.19
N ARG A 78 -5.79 7.42 -0.09
CA ARG A 78 -4.84 8.16 -0.94
C ARG A 78 -5.33 8.23 -2.39
N LEU A 79 -5.80 7.11 -2.93
CA LEU A 79 -6.34 7.07 -4.30
C LEU A 79 -7.56 7.99 -4.44
N GLN A 80 -8.52 7.92 -3.51
CA GLN A 80 -9.71 8.77 -3.53
C GLN A 80 -9.33 10.27 -3.49
N ARG A 81 -8.37 10.65 -2.63
CA ARG A 81 -7.87 12.04 -2.58
C ARG A 81 -7.20 12.47 -3.88
N ALA A 82 -6.40 11.59 -4.49
CA ALA A 82 -5.76 11.90 -5.77
C ALA A 82 -6.80 12.11 -6.88
N LEU A 83 -7.84 11.26 -6.93
CA LEU A 83 -8.92 11.39 -7.91
C LEU A 83 -9.75 12.65 -7.70
N HIS A 84 -10.12 12.97 -6.46
CA HIS A 84 -10.92 14.17 -6.17
C HIS A 84 -10.10 15.47 -6.26
N GLY A 85 -8.81 15.43 -5.93
CA GLY A 85 -7.90 16.56 -6.10
C GLY A 85 -7.77 16.98 -7.56
N LEU A 86 -7.65 16.00 -8.48
CA LEU A 86 -7.65 16.25 -9.92
C LEU A 86 -8.96 16.87 -10.43
N GLN A 87 -10.11 16.51 -9.84
CA GLN A 87 -11.39 17.13 -10.17
C GLN A 87 -11.47 18.58 -9.69
N SER A 88 -10.99 18.86 -8.47
CA SER A 88 -10.99 20.21 -7.93
C SER A 88 -10.06 21.16 -8.71
N GLU A 89 -8.88 20.70 -9.13
CA GLU A 89 -7.95 21.48 -9.95
C GLU A 89 -8.54 21.79 -11.35
N ALA A 90 -9.28 20.87 -11.95
CA ALA A 90 -9.97 21.09 -13.22
C ALA A 90 -11.12 22.13 -13.12
N GLU A 91 -11.75 22.24 -11.95
CA GLU A 91 -12.79 23.26 -11.67
C GLU A 91 -12.18 24.64 -11.38
N LEU A 92 -11.01 24.69 -10.75
CA LEU A 92 -10.25 25.93 -10.46
C LEU A 92 -9.70 26.60 -11.74
N ASP A 93 -9.26 25.82 -12.73
CA ASP A 93 -8.82 26.36 -14.03
C ASP A 93 -9.97 26.96 -14.87
N SER A 94 -11.22 26.61 -14.54
CA SER A 94 -12.42 27.19 -15.18
C SER A 94 -12.87 28.51 -14.55
N GLN A 95 -12.26 28.92 -13.44
CA GLN A 95 -12.52 30.18 -12.75
C GLN A 95 -11.21 30.95 -12.53
N SER A 96 -10.60 31.42 -13.62
CA SER A 96 -9.53 32.42 -13.53
C SER A 96 -9.99 33.65 -12.75
N PRO A 97 -9.38 33.99 -11.59
CA PRO A 97 -9.51 35.33 -11.03
C PRO A 97 -8.59 36.25 -11.82
N SER A 98 -9.19 37.16 -12.57
CA SER A 98 -8.52 38.33 -13.12
C SER A 98 -7.88 39.15 -11.98
N GLN A 99 -6.54 39.15 -11.94
CA GLN A 99 -5.63 40.21 -11.45
C GLN A 99 -5.72 40.65 -9.97
N ALA A 100 -4.61 40.52 -9.23
CA ALA A 100 -3.76 41.66 -8.83
C ALA A 100 -2.58 41.20 -7.95
N ALA A 101 -1.45 41.86 -8.14
CA ALA A 101 -0.15 41.62 -7.52
C ALA A 101 -0.15 41.51 -5.99
N ASN A 102 0.60 40.55 -5.47
CA ASN A 102 1.59 40.84 -4.43
C ASN A 102 2.69 39.78 -4.45
N GLY A 103 3.87 40.19 -4.90
CA GLY A 103 5.06 39.33 -4.92
C GLY A 103 5.41 38.86 -3.52
N ALA A 104 5.66 37.57 -3.36
CA ALA A 104 6.17 37.03 -2.11
C ALA A 104 7.57 37.58 -1.86
N GLN A 105 7.77 38.23 -0.70
CA GLN A 105 9.04 38.81 -0.30
C GLN A 105 9.97 37.71 0.22
N ILE A 106 11.06 37.44 -0.52
CA ILE A 106 12.09 36.48 -0.13
C ILE A 106 12.90 37.07 1.03
N ILE A 107 12.96 36.36 2.16
CA ILE A 107 13.79 36.73 3.32
C ILE A 107 15.14 35.97 3.22
N PRO A 108 16.29 36.66 3.17
CA PRO A 108 17.59 36.01 3.12
C PRO A 108 18.01 35.44 4.48
N PHE A 109 18.67 34.28 4.46
CA PHE A 109 19.23 33.66 5.67
C PHE A 109 20.46 34.44 6.17
N PRO A 110 20.55 34.75 7.48
CA PRO A 110 21.74 35.38 8.04
C PRO A 110 22.90 34.37 8.08
N ALA A 111 24.06 34.77 7.57
CA ALA A 111 25.29 34.02 7.73
C ALA A 111 25.69 34.03 9.22
N ALA A 112 25.97 32.85 9.78
CA ALA A 112 26.48 32.70 11.13
C ALA A 112 27.84 33.40 11.22
N GLY A 113 27.93 34.40 12.11
CA GLY A 113 29.19 35.01 12.54
C GLY A 113 29.86 34.20 13.64
#